data_AF-J2ZNT7-F1
#
_entry.id   AF-J2ZNT7-F1
#
_cell.length_a   1.000
_cell.length_b   1.000
_cell.length_c   1.000
_cell.angle_alpha   90.00
_cell.angle_beta   90.00
_cell.angle_gamma   90.00
#
_symmetry.space_group_name_H-M   'P 1'
#
loop_
_entity.id
_entity.type
_entity.pdbx_description
1 polymer ?
#
loop_
_entity_poly.entity_id
_entity_poly.type
_entity_poly.pdbx_seq_one_letter_code
_entity_poly.pdbx_strand_id
1 'polypeptide(L)'
;MVTEEEFPIVGAESRAVIEEAKEAGVYVFGGGIAETVDPVLVSSDGSVSTKIYPGSELRGGFTVLELPTRGDAVEWARKIAVACRCSQELREFMYDPAS
;
A
#
# COMPACT_ATOMS: atom_id res chain seq x y z
N MET A 1 6.61 8.44 15.11
CA MET A 1 6.79 8.93 13.72
C MET A 1 8.24 8.77 13.37
N VAL A 2 8.54 8.36 12.14
CA VAL A 2 9.90 8.25 11.61
C VAL A 2 10.48 9.65 11.44
N THR A 3 11.70 9.90 11.91
CA THR A 3 12.37 11.19 11.72
C THR A 3 12.90 11.36 10.29
N GLU A 4 13.26 12.58 9.88
CA GLU A 4 13.89 12.81 8.58
C GLU A 4 15.21 12.04 8.41
N GLU A 5 15.98 11.86 9.50
CA GLU A 5 17.23 11.09 9.49
C GLU A 5 17.00 9.59 9.38
N GLU A 6 15.89 9.08 9.95
CA GLU A 6 15.50 7.67 9.86
C GLU A 6 14.88 7.32 8.50
N PHE A 7 14.34 8.31 7.79
CA PHE A 7 13.56 8.10 6.56
C PHE A 7 14.34 7.36 5.45
N PRO A 8 15.62 7.67 5.16
CA PRO A 8 16.40 6.90 4.19
C PRO A 8 16.57 5.42 4.58
N ILE A 9 16.74 5.13 5.88
CA ILE A 9 16.90 3.77 6.40
C ILE A 9 15.59 3.00 6.23
N VAL A 10 14.48 3.59 6.67
CA VAL A 10 13.13 3.02 6.48
C VAL A 10 12.82 2.79 5.00
N GLY A 11 13.23 3.72 4.13
CA GLY A 11 13.11 3.58 2.68
C GLY A 11 13.91 2.42 2.11
N ALA A 12 15.10 2.13 2.63
CA ALA A 12 15.90 0.98 2.23
C ALA A 12 15.33 -0.34 2.77
N GLU A 13 14.95 -0.38 4.04
CA GLU A 13 14.38 -1.56 4.70
C GLU A 13 13.06 -1.99 4.05
N SER A 14 12.16 -1.03 3.76
CA SER A 14 10.91 -1.31 3.06
C SER A 14 11.14 -1.85 1.64
N ARG A 15 12.11 -1.29 0.91
CA ARG A 15 12.48 -1.80 -0.42
C ARG A 15 13.06 -3.22 -0.35
N ALA A 16 13.82 -3.56 0.68
CA ALA A 16 14.31 -4.93 0.87
C ALA A 16 13.16 -5.93 1.02
N VAL A 17 12.10 -5.58 1.76
CA VAL A 17 10.89 -6.42 1.86
C VAL A 17 10.19 -6.55 0.50
N ILE A 18 10.17 -5.49 -0.31
CA ILE A 18 9.62 -5.55 -1.67
C ILE A 18 10.44 -6.47 -2.58
N GLU A 19 11.77 -6.43 -2.51
CA GLU A 19 12.61 -7.37 -3.28
C GLU A 19 12.38 -8.82 -2.83
N GLU A 20 12.25 -9.07 -1.52
CA GLU A 20 11.88 -10.40 -1.01
C GLU A 20 10.51 -10.87 -1.55
N ALA A 21 9.52 -9.97 -1.62
CA ALA A 21 8.20 -10.28 -2.18
C ALA A 21 8.25 -10.60 -3.69
N LYS A 22 9.12 -9.92 -4.44
CA LYS A 22 9.36 -10.21 -5.85
C LYS A 22 10.05 -11.55 -6.05
N GLU A 23 11.07 -11.86 -5.25
CA GLU A 23 11.77 -13.14 -5.28
C GLU A 23 10.85 -14.32 -4.94
N ALA A 24 9.93 -14.11 -3.99
CA ALA A 24 8.89 -15.07 -3.64
C ALA A 24 7.77 -15.18 -4.69
N GLY A 25 7.75 -14.32 -5.72
CA GLY A 25 6.75 -14.32 -6.79
C GLY A 25 5.37 -13.82 -6.37
N VAL A 26 5.26 -13.10 -5.25
CA VAL A 26 3.98 -12.63 -4.67
C VAL A 26 3.74 -11.13 -4.87
N TYR A 27 4.72 -10.40 -5.40
CA TYR A 27 4.62 -8.95 -5.59
C TYR A 27 3.78 -8.57 -6.83
N VAL A 28 2.75 -7.74 -6.62
CA VAL A 28 1.94 -7.17 -7.70
C VAL A 28 2.27 -5.69 -7.92
N PHE A 29 2.26 -4.90 -6.84
CA PHE A 29 2.48 -3.45 -6.90
C PHE A 29 2.97 -2.89 -5.56
N GLY A 30 3.70 -1.78 -5.60
CA GLY A 30 4.06 -1.00 -4.42
C GLY A 30 4.50 0.41 -4.81
N GLY A 31 3.99 1.43 -4.11
CA GLY A 31 4.31 2.83 -4.39
C GLY A 31 3.84 3.80 -3.30
N GLY A 32 4.39 5.01 -3.32
CA GLY A 32 3.95 6.11 -2.46
C GLY A 32 2.75 6.84 -3.04
N ILE A 33 1.81 7.24 -2.18
CA ILE A 33 0.73 8.15 -2.53
C ILE A 33 1.32 9.56 -2.68
N ALA A 34 1.04 10.21 -3.80
CA ALA A 34 1.48 11.58 -4.06
C ALA A 34 0.61 12.57 -3.27
N GLU A 35 0.93 12.77 -1.98
CA GLU A 35 0.14 13.61 -1.06
C GLU A 35 0.08 15.11 -1.46
N THR A 36 0.83 15.53 -2.48
CA THR A 36 0.74 16.87 -3.07
C THR A 36 -0.35 17.00 -4.15
N VAL A 37 -1.03 15.90 -4.48
CA VAL A 37 -2.10 15.84 -5.48
C VAL A 37 -3.38 15.38 -4.80
N ASP A 38 -4.39 16.25 -4.76
CA ASP A 38 -5.66 15.94 -4.10
C ASP A 38 -6.42 14.81 -4.82
N PRO A 39 -6.98 13.82 -4.10
CA PRO A 39 -7.85 12.83 -4.70
C PRO A 39 -9.18 13.46 -5.14
N VAL A 40 -9.78 12.91 -6.19
CA VAL A 40 -11.06 13.37 -6.72
C VAL A 40 -12.01 12.19 -6.95
N LEU A 41 -13.32 12.45 -6.84
CA LEU A 41 -14.34 11.56 -7.36
C LEU A 41 -14.64 11.93 -8.82
N VAL A 42 -14.74 10.90 -9.66
CA VAL A 42 -15.19 11.02 -11.05
C VAL A 42 -16.54 10.32 -11.17
N SER A 43 -17.56 11.06 -11.59
CA SER A 43 -18.92 10.54 -11.79
C SER A 43 -19.10 9.97 -13.19
N SER A 44 -20.17 9.20 -13.40
CA SER A 44 -20.49 8.57 -14.70
C SER A 44 -20.80 9.57 -15.83
N ASP A 45 -21.16 10.81 -15.49
CA ASP A 45 -21.34 11.91 -16.44
C ASP A 45 -20.04 12.65 -16.77
N GLY A 46 -18.90 12.20 -16.21
CA GLY A 46 -17.59 12.81 -16.37
C GLY A 46 -17.31 13.99 -15.45
N SER A 47 -18.22 14.35 -14.54
CA SER A 47 -17.97 15.41 -13.56
C SER A 47 -16.91 14.99 -12.54
N VAL A 48 -16.11 15.97 -12.10
CA VAL A 48 -15.03 15.80 -11.11
C VAL A 48 -15.37 16.56 -9.84
N SER A 49 -15.26 15.90 -8.68
CA SER A 49 -15.48 16.51 -7.37
C SER A 49 -14.29 16.33 -6.45
N THR A 50 -13.93 17.38 -5.72
CA THR A 50 -12.96 17.31 -4.61
C THR A 50 -13.55 16.73 -3.33
N LYS A 51 -14.86 16.46 -3.29
CA LYS A 51 -15.50 15.77 -2.17
C LYS A 51 -15.33 14.27 -2.34
N ILE A 52 -14.45 13.66 -1.56
CA ILE A 52 -14.24 12.21 -1.52
C ILE A 52 -15.20 11.52 -0.55
N TYR A 53 -15.26 10.18 -0.61
CA TYR A 53 -16.04 9.40 0.36
C TYR A 53 -15.48 9.56 1.79
N PRO A 54 -16.33 9.63 2.83
CA PRO A 54 -15.85 9.66 4.21
C PRO A 54 -14.92 8.49 4.52
N GLY A 55 -13.73 8.78 5.05
CA GLY A 55 -12.74 7.76 5.42
C GLY A 55 -11.92 7.17 4.26
N SER A 56 -12.00 7.73 3.05
CA SER A 56 -11.20 7.30 1.88
C SER A 56 -9.84 8.00 1.75
N GLU A 57 -9.39 8.68 2.79
CA GLU A 57 -8.08 9.36 2.79
C GLU A 57 -6.95 8.36 3.06
N LEU A 58 -6.08 8.16 2.07
CA LEU A 58 -4.90 7.30 2.17
C LEU A 58 -3.64 8.17 2.10
N ARG A 59 -2.66 7.86 2.94
CA ARG A 59 -1.38 8.58 3.04
C ARG A 59 -0.22 7.60 3.11
N GLY A 60 1.00 8.06 2.82
CA GLY A 60 2.19 7.22 2.84
C GLY A 60 2.28 6.30 1.63
N GLY A 61 2.28 4.98 1.83
CA GLY A 61 2.50 3.99 0.78
C GLY A 61 1.38 2.95 0.69
N PHE A 62 1.26 2.33 -0.48
CA PHE A 62 0.33 1.24 -0.74
C PHE A 62 1.09 0.10 -1.42
N THR A 63 0.84 -1.13 -0.99
CA THR A 63 1.46 -2.35 -1.55
C THR A 63 0.37 -3.40 -1.77
N VAL A 64 0.40 -4.05 -2.93
CA VAL A 64 -0.49 -5.15 -3.31
C VAL A 64 0.37 -6.39 -3.50
N LEU A 65 -0.02 -7.47 -2.82
CA LEU A 65 0.60 -8.78 -2.91
C LEU A 65 -0.47 -9.82 -3.25
N GLU A 66 -0.12 -10.80 -4.07
CA GLU A 66 -0.93 -11.99 -4.34
C GLU A 66 -0.45 -13.13 -3.46
N LEU A 67 -1.30 -13.55 -2.51
CA LEU A 67 -0.92 -14.49 -1.46
C LEU A 67 -1.93 -15.62 -1.34
N PRO A 68 -1.49 -16.86 -1.08
CA PRO A 68 -2.38 -18.02 -1.12
C PRO A 68 -3.32 -18.09 0.09
N THR A 69 -2.97 -17.45 1.21
CA THR A 69 -3.78 -17.47 2.42
C THR A 69 -3.77 -16.13 3.16
N ARG A 70 -4.80 -15.92 3.99
CA ARG A 70 -4.87 -14.77 4.91
C ARG A 70 -3.72 -14.77 5.93
N GLY A 71 -3.24 -15.94 6.35
CA GLY A 71 -2.11 -16.07 7.27
C GLY A 71 -0.83 -15.50 6.65
N ASP A 72 -0.55 -15.86 5.40
CA ASP A 72 0.59 -15.32 4.66
C ASP A 72 0.46 -13.79 4.49
N ALA A 73 -0.76 -13.30 4.22
CA ALA A 73 -1.04 -11.86 4.13
C ALA A 73 -0.75 -11.11 5.43
N VAL A 74 -1.09 -11.68 6.57
CA VAL A 74 -0.76 -11.09 7.88
C VAL A 74 0.75 -11.08 8.12
N GLU A 75 1.48 -12.15 7.77
CA GLU A 75 2.93 -12.19 7.94
C GLU A 75 3.66 -11.19 7.02
N TRP A 76 3.26 -11.08 5.76
CA TRP A 76 3.81 -10.07 4.85
C TRP A 76 3.48 -8.65 5.32
N ALA A 77 2.24 -8.38 5.74
CA ALA A 77 1.86 -7.09 6.31
C ALA A 77 2.69 -6.78 7.58
N ARG A 78 3.00 -7.78 8.40
CA ARG A 78 3.88 -7.62 9.57
C ARG A 78 5.31 -7.26 9.17
N LYS A 79 5.89 -7.91 8.16
CA LYS A 79 7.22 -7.56 7.63
C LYS A 79 7.27 -6.11 7.15
N ILE A 80 6.26 -5.70 6.38
CA ILE A 80 6.12 -4.31 5.92
C ILE A 80 5.95 -3.36 7.12
N ALA A 81 5.14 -3.71 8.11
CA ALA A 81 4.93 -2.89 9.31
C ALA A 81 6.23 -2.64 10.08
N VAL A 82 7.06 -3.68 10.24
CA VAL A 82 8.37 -3.57 10.87
C VAL A 82 9.29 -2.65 10.06
N ALA A 83 9.39 -2.88 8.75
CA ALA A 83 10.28 -2.09 7.88
C ALA A 83 9.85 -0.61 7.79
N CYS A 84 8.55 -0.34 7.68
CA CYS A 84 7.98 1.01 7.60
C CYS A 84 7.83 1.69 8.97
N ARG A 85 8.04 0.95 10.07
CA ARG A 85 7.88 1.41 11.46
C ARG A 85 6.49 1.98 11.76
N CYS A 86 5.46 1.45 11.10
CA CYS A 86 4.07 1.86 11.27
C CYS A 86 3.11 0.69 11.05
N SER A 87 1.93 0.74 11.69
CA SER A 87 0.87 -0.23 11.47
C SER A 87 0.41 -0.22 10.01
N GLN A 88 0.21 -1.41 9.44
CA GLN A 88 -0.32 -1.56 8.07
C GLN A 88 -1.80 -1.94 8.15
N GLU A 89 -2.63 -1.23 7.40
CA GLU A 89 -4.02 -1.63 7.21
C GLU A 89 -4.11 -2.74 6.15
N LEU A 90 -4.46 -3.96 6.57
CA LEU A 90 -4.54 -5.12 5.68
C LEU A 90 -5.96 -5.28 5.11
N ARG A 91 -6.11 -5.00 3.82
CA ARG A 91 -7.35 -5.20 3.05
C ARG A 91 -7.20 -6.35 2.08
N GLU A 92 -8.28 -7.09 1.87
CA GLU A 92 -8.35 -8.20 0.93
C GLU A 92 -9.21 -7.80 -0.26
N PHE A 93 -8.71 -8.05 -1.46
CA PHE A 93 -9.48 -7.89 -2.68
C PHE A 93 -10.39 -9.10 -2.88
N MET A 94 -11.57 -8.87 -3.45
CA MET A 94 -12.36 -9.98 -3.97
C MET A 94 -11.62 -10.61 -5.15
N TYR A 95 -11.76 -11.93 -5.30
CA TYR A 95 -11.25 -12.62 -6.48
C TYR A 95 -12.15 -12.31 -7.69
N ASP A 96 -11.55 -11.79 -8.74
CA ASP A 96 -12.16 -11.66 -10.06
C ASP A 96 -11.24 -12.37 -11.08
N PRO A 97 -11.70 -13.44 -11.75
CA PRO A 97 -10.88 -14.17 -12.72
C PRO A 97 -10.52 -13.35 -13.97
N ALA A 98 -11.13 -12.18 -14.19
CA ALA A 98 -10.81 -11.28 -15.29
C ALA A 98 -9.77 -10.20 -14.94
N SER A 99 -9.34 -10.11 -13.67
CA SER A 99 -8.34 -9.14 -13.18
C SER A 99 -6.91 -9.68 -13.18
#